data_AF-A0A956T7C4-F1
#
_entry.id   AF-A0A956T7C4-F1
#
_cell.length_a   1.000
_cell.length_b   1.000
_cell.length_c   1.000
_cell.angle_alpha   90.00
_cell.angle_beta   90.00
_cell.angle_gamma   90.00
#
_symmetry.space_group_name_H-M   'P 1'
#
loop_
_entity.id
_entity.type
_entity.pdbx_description
1 polymer ?
#
loop_
_entity_poly.entity_id
_entity_poly.type
_entity_poly.pdbx_seq_one_letter_code
_entity_poly.pdbx_strand_id
1 'polypeptide(L)' 'PHPELVDATGRTVQVQELGQRAPGVHRDVVDIAGQPAGLYVLRIRNEAGETGTKRLIIR' A
#
# COMPACT_ATOMS: atom_id res chain seq x y z
N PRO A 1 -0.53 -1.68 -11.01
CA PRO A 1 -1.15 -1.29 -9.72
C PRO A 1 -0.10 -0.61 -8.82
N HIS A 2 -0.52 0.34 -7.97
CA HIS A 2 0.37 1.13 -7.12
C HIS A 2 -0.11 1.10 -5.67
N PRO A 3 0.49 0.26 -4.80
CA PRO A 3 0.26 0.33 -3.37
C PRO A 3 0.93 1.56 -2.77
N GLU A 4 0.21 2.23 -1.88
CA GLU A 4 0.65 3.40 -1.15
C GLU A 4 0.38 3.18 0.33
N LEU A 5 1.37 3.45 1.18
CA LEU A 5 1.22 3.46 2.62
C LEU A 5 0.98 4.90 3.07
N VAL A 6 -0.15 5.12 3.73
CA VAL A 6 -0.58 6.43 4.22
C VAL A 6 -0.60 6.38 5.74
N ASP A 7 0.05 7.33 6.40
CA ASP A 7 0.06 7.42 7.86
C ASP A 7 -1.25 8.01 8.42
N ALA A 8 -1.35 8.07 9.76
CA ALA A 8 -2.53 8.61 10.44
C ALA A 8 -2.80 10.10 10.15
N THR A 9 -1.82 10.84 9.63
CA THR A 9 -1.98 12.25 9.23
C THR A 9 -2.50 12.40 7.80
N GLY A 10 -2.64 11.29 7.06
CA GLY A 10 -3.03 11.30 5.66
C GLY A 10 -1.85 11.49 4.71
N ARG A 11 -0.61 11.48 5.21
CA ARG A 11 0.59 11.62 4.39
C ARG A 11 0.99 10.27 3.82
N THR A 12 1.25 10.23 2.52
CA THR A 12 1.88 9.07 1.88
C THR A 12 3.34 8.98 2.33
N VAL A 13 3.68 7.90 3.02
CA VAL A 13 5.03 7.64 3.54
C VAL A 13 5.79 6.64 2.67
N GLN A 14 5.10 5.86 1.84
CA GLN A 14 5.71 4.90 0.93
C GLN A 14 4.81 4.66 -0.28
N VAL A 15 5.43 4.49 -1.45
CA VAL A 15 4.77 4.07 -2.70
C VAL A 15 5.57 2.90 -3.26
N GLN A 16 4.88 1.85 -3.70
CA GLN A 16 5.50 0.70 -4.35
C GLN A 16 5.02 0.64 -5.81
N GLU A 17 5.95 0.55 -6.75
CA GLU A 17 5.60 0.29 -8.14
C GLU A 17 5.66 -1.21 -8.41
N LEU A 18 4.51 -1.80 -8.73
CA LEU A 18 4.41 -3.26 -8.96
C LEU A 18 4.64 -3.66 -10.42
N GLY A 19 4.87 -2.68 -11.31
CA GLY A 19 5.01 -2.88 -12.75
C GLY A 19 3.75 -3.42 -13.44
N GLN A 20 3.91 -3.86 -14.68
CA GLN A 20 2.87 -4.60 -15.40
C GLN A 20 2.84 -6.05 -14.90
N ARG A 21 1.64 -6.54 -14.60
CA ARG A 21 1.42 -7.91 -14.15
C ARG A 21 0.37 -8.58 -15.00
N ALA A 22 0.56 -9.88 -15.25
CA ALA A 22 -0.48 -10.69 -15.87
C ALA A 22 -1.75 -10.70 -15.01
N PRO A 23 -2.94 -10.84 -15.61
CA PRO A 23 -4.19 -11.01 -14.86
C PRO A 23 -4.11 -12.20 -13.90
N GLY A 24 -4.56 -12.02 -12.65
CA GLY A 24 -4.57 -13.09 -11.65
C GLY A 24 -4.44 -12.58 -10.21
N VAL A 25 -4.36 -13.54 -9.28
CA VAL A 25 -4.12 -13.26 -7.86
C VAL A 25 -2.62 -13.21 -7.61
N HIS A 26 -2.17 -12.11 -7.02
CA HIS A 26 -0.76 -11.89 -6.68
C HIS A 26 -0.60 -11.75 -5.18
N ARG A 27 0.58 -12.17 -4.67
CA ARG A 27 0.98 -11.94 -3.29
C ARG A 27 2.10 -10.92 -3.27
N ASP A 28 1.87 -9.81 -2.57
CA ASP A 28 2.83 -8.75 -2.40
C ASP A 28 3.33 -8.65 -0.96
N VAL A 29 4.56 -8.18 -0.82
CA VAL A 29 5.18 -7.85 0.47
C VAL A 29 5.44 -6.35 0.49
N VAL A 30 4.90 -5.69 1.50
CA VAL A 30 5.18 -4.30 1.82
C VAL A 30 6.21 -4.31 2.94
N ASP A 31 7.41 -3.82 2.67
CA ASP A 31 8.41 -3.61 3.70
C ASP A 31 7.99 -2.41 4.56
N ILE A 32 7.94 -2.63 5.87
CA ILE A 32 7.53 -1.64 6.88
C ILE A 32 8.69 -1.29 7.82
N ALA A 33 9.89 -1.79 7.56
CA ALA A 33 11.07 -1.49 8.36
C ALA A 33 11.32 0.03 8.39
N GLY A 34 11.57 0.56 9.59
CA GLY A 34 11.79 1.99 9.79
C GLY A 34 10.54 2.86 9.86
N GLN A 35 9.35 2.30 9.63
CA GLN A 35 8.09 3.02 9.87
C GLN A 35 7.78 3.05 11.38
N PRO A 36 7.43 4.22 11.95
CA PRO A 36 7.03 4.30 13.34
C PRO A 36 5.83 3.41 13.66
N ALA A 37 5.74 2.92 14.90
CA ALA A 37 4.54 2.23 15.38
C ALA A 37 3.31 3.14 15.23
N GLY A 38 2.19 2.58 14.80
CA GLY A 38 0.98 3.35 14.52
C GLY A 38 0.01 2.69 13.56
N LEU A 39 -1.07 3.43 13.28
CA LEU A 39 -2.08 3.05 12.29
C LEU A 39 -1.72 3.63 10.92
N TYR A 40 -1.74 2.76 9.92
CA TYR A 40 -1.54 3.10 8.52
C TYR A 40 -2.69 2.58 7.67
N VAL A 41 -2.90 3.23 6.53
CA VAL A 41 -3.80 2.78 5.48
C VAL A 41 -2.96 2.37 4.27
N LEU A 42 -3.03 1.10 3.89
CA LEU A 42 -2.55 0.62 2.62
C LEU A 42 -3.63 0.90 1.57
N ARG A 43 -3.34 1.78 0.63
CA ARG A 43 -4.19 2.11 -0.51
C ARG A 43 -3.64 1.41 -1.75
N ILE A 44 -4.46 0.66 -2.47
CA ILE A 44 -4.05 -0.06 -3.69
C ILE A 44 -4.89 0.48 -4.84
N ARG A 45 -4.23 1.06 -5.84
CA ARG A 45 -4.89 1.55 -7.06
C ARG A 45 -4.56 0.66 -8.25
N ASN A 46 -5.56 0.25 -9.02
CA ASN A 46 -5.34 -0.46 -10.29
C ASN A 46 -5.25 0.53 -11.47
N GLU A 47 -4.97 0.01 -12.67
CA GLU A 47 -4.78 0.83 -13.88
C GLU A 47 -6.09 1.49 -14.35
N ALA A 48 -7.24 0.90 -14.04
CA ALA A 48 -8.56 1.50 -14.29
C ALA A 48 -8.89 2.64 -13.29
N GLY A 49 -8.03 2.87 -12.30
CA GLY A 49 -8.19 3.91 -11.28
C GLY A 49 -9.02 3.49 -10.07
N GLU A 50 -9.51 2.25 -10.02
CA GLU A 50 -10.22 1.70 -8.88
C GLU A 50 -9.29 1.60 -7.66
N THR A 51 -9.84 1.82 -6.47
CA THR A 51 -9.05 1.91 -5.24
C THR A 51 -9.60 0.96 -4.17
N GLY A 52 -8.74 0.10 -3.66
CA GLY A 52 -8.97 -0.69 -2.44
C GLY A 52 -8.18 -0.12 -1.27
N THR A 53 -8.70 -0.26 -0.04
CA THR A 53 -7.98 0.15 1.17
C THR A 53 -7.94 -0.96 2.22
N LYS A 54 -6.84 -1.03 2.97
CA LYS A 54 -6.66 -1.95 4.09
C LYS A 54 -5.96 -1.25 5.24
N ARG A 55 -6.44 -1.45 6.47
CA ARG A 55 -5.80 -0.93 7.69
C ARG A 55 -4.63 -1.83 8.10
N LEU A 56 -3.51 -1.22 8.43
CA LEU A 56 -2.31 -1.88 8.93
C LEU A 56 -1.90 -1.25 10.26
N ILE A 57 -1.61 -2.07 11.26
CA ILE A 57 -1.10 -1.62 12.56
C ILE A 57 0.35 -2.10 12.65
N ILE A 58 1.27 -1.15 12.77
CA ILE A 58 2.68 -1.40 13.07
C ILE A 58 2.85 -1.28 14.59
N ARG A 59 3.51 -2.25 15.21
CA ARG A 59 3.78 -2.31 16.65
C ARG A 59 5.27 -2.24 16.91
#